data_AF-A0A8S3VKM9-F1
#
_entry.id   AF-A0A8S3VKM9-F1
#
_cell.length_a   1.000
_cell.length_b   1.000
_cell.length_c   1.000
_cell.angle_alpha   90.00
_cell.angle_beta   90.00
_cell.angle_gamma   90.00
#
_symmetry.space_group_name_H-M   'P 1'
#
loop_
_entity.id
_entity.type
_entity.pdbx_description
1 polymer ?
#
loop_
_entity_poly.entity_id
_entity_poly.type
_entity_poly.pdbx_seq_one_letter_code
_entity_poly.pdbx_strand_id
1 'polypeptide(L)'
;MDLRLVYVSSSKNPADRDARKLRLSDAMLSPMKWNFVEQRKKLSLEKEIEKFLFGGEPVKCLKSDSPLDVRRFMVMKDSRGKTQVHGLSCEFLGKLGIHSCQCPLTLAAGTVQSMLGQLKDIFESNGRGSEWNEITKIGNPLCSPKVDKYLHAIQFEQSKSHVVQKQAKPLFLDQLRSISAHIDDLLLDPVLKSSERFIFLRDQAFFKVQYFSGDGKNDFGFHKRLSYYHKVMFFYFHTK
;
A
#
# COMPACT_ATOMS: atom_id res chain seq x y z
N MET A 1 10.61 31.55 15.74
CA MET A 1 9.36 31.02 16.32
C MET A 1 9.65 29.65 16.87
N ASP A 2 9.55 29.55 18.19
CA ASP A 2 9.80 28.37 19.03
C ASP A 2 9.08 27.11 18.55
N LEU A 3 9.84 26.04 18.32
CA LEU A 3 9.32 24.67 18.39
C LEU A 3 10.05 23.98 19.55
N ARG A 4 9.38 23.99 20.71
CA ARG A 4 9.74 23.21 21.89
C ARG A 4 10.00 21.76 21.48
N LEU A 5 11.26 21.34 21.60
CA LEU A 5 11.67 19.95 21.63
C LEU A 5 10.88 19.27 22.76
N VAL A 6 9.93 18.43 22.40
CA VAL A 6 9.33 17.49 23.36
C VAL A 6 10.46 16.53 23.74
N TYR A 7 11.01 16.76 24.93
CA TYR A 7 11.94 15.89 25.63
C TYR A 7 11.37 14.45 25.61
N VAL A 8 11.96 13.56 24.81
CA VAL A 8 11.73 12.12 24.98
C VAL A 8 12.77 11.65 25.98
N SER A 9 12.44 11.81 27.25
CA SER A 9 13.20 11.32 28.39
C SER A 9 13.46 9.83 28.20
N SER A 10 14.73 9.43 28.23
CA SER A 10 15.15 8.02 28.19
C SER A 10 14.56 7.28 29.40
N SER A 11 13.50 6.51 29.17
CA SER A 11 12.83 5.69 30.18
C SER A 11 13.73 4.51 30.56
N LYS A 12 14.13 4.44 31.84
CA LYS A 12 14.89 3.31 32.43
C LYS A 12 14.01 2.08 32.73
N ASN A 13 12.74 2.09 32.30
CA ASN A 13 11.75 1.08 32.67
C ASN A 13 11.94 -0.22 31.84
N PRO A 14 12.13 -1.40 32.47
CA PRO A 14 12.30 -2.68 31.78
C PRO A 14 11.21 -3.02 30.75
N ALA A 15 9.98 -2.54 30.97
CA ALA A 15 8.85 -2.74 30.04
C ALA A 15 9.04 -2.04 28.68
N ASP A 16 9.77 -0.93 28.62
CA ASP A 16 10.07 -0.20 27.38
C ASP A 16 11.16 -0.89 26.54
N ARG A 17 12.01 -1.67 27.22
CA ARG A 17 13.07 -2.49 26.62
C ARG A 17 12.49 -3.72 25.91
N ASP A 18 11.45 -4.33 26.48
CA ASP A 18 10.66 -5.39 25.83
C ASP A 18 9.81 -4.85 24.67
N ALA A 19 9.26 -3.64 24.79
CA ALA A 19 8.59 -2.96 23.68
C ALA A 19 9.53 -2.70 22.49
N ARG A 20 10.81 -2.40 22.73
CA ARG A 20 11.85 -2.29 21.70
C ARG A 20 12.21 -3.63 21.04
N LYS A 21 12.29 -4.71 21.83
CA LYS A 21 12.53 -6.08 21.33
C LYS A 21 11.38 -6.55 20.44
N LEU A 22 10.14 -6.17 20.79
CA LEU A 22 8.92 -6.41 20.00
C LEU A 22 8.93 -5.63 18.66
N ARG A 23 9.44 -4.40 18.65
CA ARG A 23 9.58 -3.59 17.41
C ARG A 23 10.63 -4.14 16.45
N LEU A 24 11.69 -4.75 16.99
CA LEU A 24 12.78 -5.40 16.25
C LEU A 24 12.34 -6.68 15.53
N SER A 25 11.57 -7.53 16.23
CA SER A 25 10.91 -8.69 15.60
C SER A 25 9.86 -8.24 14.59
N ASP A 26 9.11 -7.18 14.86
CA ASP A 26 8.14 -6.60 13.93
C ASP A 26 8.77 -6.06 12.62
N ALA A 27 9.99 -5.52 12.68
CA ALA A 27 10.72 -5.03 11.51
C ALA A 27 11.27 -6.17 10.62
N MET A 28 11.76 -7.27 11.21
CA MET A 28 12.19 -8.46 10.45
C MET A 28 11.01 -9.32 9.98
N LEU A 29 9.93 -9.35 10.76
CA LEU A 29 8.64 -9.88 10.33
C LEU A 29 7.97 -8.99 9.29
N SER A 30 8.41 -7.75 9.06
CA SER A 30 7.68 -6.79 8.22
C SER A 30 7.37 -7.34 6.81
N PRO A 31 8.31 -7.87 6.00
CA PRO A 31 7.99 -8.42 4.69
C PRO A 31 7.10 -9.68 4.74
N MET A 32 7.31 -10.54 5.75
CA MET A 32 6.50 -11.73 5.97
C MET A 32 5.07 -11.34 6.41
N LYS A 33 4.94 -10.36 7.30
CA LYS A 33 3.70 -9.69 7.73
C LYS A 33 3.04 -8.95 6.57
N TRP A 34 3.78 -8.30 5.68
CA TRP A 34 3.22 -7.63 4.50
C TRP A 34 2.57 -8.65 3.57
N ASN A 35 3.25 -9.78 3.28
CA ASN A 35 2.67 -10.89 2.53
C ASN A 35 1.46 -11.49 3.24
N PHE A 36 1.53 -11.70 4.56
CA PHE A 36 0.40 -12.16 5.36
C PHE A 36 -0.76 -11.16 5.39
N VAL A 37 -0.49 -9.86 5.44
CA VAL A 37 -1.52 -8.79 5.45
C VAL A 37 -2.17 -8.69 4.07
N GLU A 38 -1.40 -8.75 2.99
CA GLU A 38 -1.90 -8.74 1.62
C GLU A 38 -2.71 -10.01 1.32
N GLN A 39 -2.23 -11.18 1.73
CA GLN A 39 -2.97 -12.43 1.68
C GLN A 39 -4.26 -12.37 2.51
N ARG A 40 -4.22 -11.82 3.74
CA ARG A 40 -5.44 -11.63 4.55
C ARG A 40 -6.43 -10.69 3.88
N LYS A 41 -5.96 -9.61 3.26
CA LYS A 41 -6.81 -8.68 2.50
C LYS A 41 -7.45 -9.38 1.31
N LYS A 42 -6.68 -10.18 0.55
CA LYS A 42 -7.18 -11.01 -0.56
C LYS A 42 -8.26 -11.99 -0.08
N LEU A 43 -8.00 -12.74 1.00
CA LEU A 43 -8.97 -13.68 1.58
C LEU A 43 -10.24 -12.98 2.11
N SER A 44 -10.10 -11.79 2.69
CA SER A 44 -11.25 -10.98 3.11
C SER A 44 -12.09 -10.56 1.89
N LEU A 45 -11.44 -10.09 0.84
CA LEU A 45 -12.10 -9.65 -0.39
C LEU A 45 -12.82 -10.81 -1.09
N GLU A 46 -12.20 -11.99 -1.13
CA GLU A 46 -12.78 -13.23 -1.64
C GLU A 46 -14.07 -13.59 -0.90
N LYS A 47 -14.03 -13.63 0.45
CA LYS A 47 -15.22 -13.88 1.26
C LYS A 47 -16.33 -12.84 1.07
N GLU A 48 -15.96 -11.58 0.88
CA GLU A 48 -16.91 -10.50 0.64
C GLU A 48 -17.63 -10.65 -0.71
N ILE A 49 -16.89 -10.95 -1.78
CA ILE A 49 -17.51 -11.16 -3.10
C ILE A 49 -18.34 -12.45 -3.14
N GLU A 50 -17.86 -13.54 -2.52
CA GLU A 50 -18.65 -14.76 -2.38
C GLU A 50 -19.98 -14.48 -1.68
N LYS A 51 -19.93 -13.84 -0.50
CA LYS A 51 -21.14 -13.47 0.24
C LYS A 51 -22.08 -12.58 -0.58
N PHE A 52 -21.54 -11.66 -1.37
CA PHE A 52 -22.32 -10.81 -2.25
C PHE A 52 -23.04 -11.62 -3.35
N LEU A 53 -22.33 -12.54 -3.99
CA LEU A 53 -22.89 -13.40 -5.05
C LEU A 53 -23.93 -14.39 -4.51
N PHE A 54 -23.70 -14.94 -3.31
CA PHE A 54 -24.65 -15.82 -2.64
C PHE A 54 -25.93 -15.10 -2.19
N GLY A 55 -25.83 -13.81 -1.83
CA GLY A 55 -26.98 -13.01 -1.42
C GLY A 55 -27.79 -12.40 -2.57
N GLY A 56 -27.38 -12.62 -3.82
CA GLY A 56 -28.06 -12.10 -5.00
C GLY A 56 -29.14 -13.03 -5.56
N GLU A 57 -29.97 -12.51 -6.46
CA GLU A 57 -30.90 -13.29 -7.27
C GLU A 57 -30.52 -13.20 -8.76
N PRO A 58 -30.28 -14.35 -9.44
CA PRO A 58 -30.16 -15.70 -8.89
C PRO A 58 -28.89 -15.87 -8.05
N VAL A 59 -28.89 -16.87 -7.16
CA VAL A 59 -27.72 -17.24 -6.35
C VAL A 59 -26.58 -17.67 -7.27
N LYS A 60 -25.42 -17.04 -7.12
CA LYS A 60 -24.21 -17.31 -7.94
C LYS A 60 -23.00 -17.60 -7.07
N CYS A 61 -21.94 -18.09 -7.70
CA CYS A 61 -20.63 -18.27 -7.09
C CYS A 61 -19.53 -17.77 -8.04
N LEU A 62 -18.28 -17.75 -7.57
CA LEU A 62 -17.14 -17.30 -8.37
C LEU A 62 -17.02 -18.01 -9.74
N LYS A 63 -17.49 -19.27 -9.84
CA LYS A 63 -17.47 -20.05 -11.09
C LYS A 63 -18.52 -19.61 -12.11
N SER A 64 -19.68 -19.16 -11.65
CA SER A 64 -20.81 -18.74 -12.49
C SER A 64 -20.95 -17.22 -12.61
N ASP A 65 -20.00 -16.48 -12.04
CA ASP A 65 -20.04 -15.02 -12.00
C ASP A 65 -19.89 -14.36 -13.37
N SER A 66 -20.51 -13.19 -13.55
CA SER A 66 -20.45 -12.41 -14.80
C SER A 66 -19.81 -11.03 -14.58
N PRO A 67 -19.32 -10.37 -15.65
CA PRO A 67 -18.79 -9.01 -15.55
C PRO A 67 -19.76 -7.99 -14.95
N LEU A 68 -21.08 -8.22 -15.10
CA LEU A 68 -22.10 -7.35 -14.53
C LEU A 68 -22.18 -7.49 -13.00
N ASP A 69 -22.04 -8.70 -12.50
CA ASP A 69 -22.08 -8.99 -11.07
C ASP A 69 -20.83 -8.43 -10.38
N VAL A 70 -19.64 -8.58 -10.99
CA VAL A 70 -18.41 -7.89 -10.56
C VAL A 70 -18.62 -6.38 -10.52
N ARG A 71 -19.20 -5.79 -11.56
CA ARG A 71 -19.48 -4.34 -11.58
C ARG A 71 -20.43 -3.94 -10.45
N ARG A 72 -21.50 -4.71 -10.19
CA ARG A 72 -22.44 -4.44 -9.08
C ARG A 72 -21.75 -4.54 -7.72
N PHE A 73 -20.89 -5.54 -7.54
CA PHE A 73 -20.07 -5.67 -6.34
C PHE A 73 -19.18 -4.43 -6.17
N MET A 74 -18.53 -3.98 -7.24
CA MET A 74 -17.67 -2.79 -7.20
C MET A 74 -18.45 -1.51 -6.89
N VAL A 75 -19.66 -1.33 -7.42
CA VAL A 75 -20.53 -0.18 -7.07
C VAL A 75 -20.89 -0.19 -5.59
N MET A 76 -21.21 -1.36 -5.02
CA MET A 76 -21.49 -1.51 -3.59
C MET A 76 -20.26 -1.21 -2.71
N LYS A 77 -19.06 -1.55 -3.19
CA LYS A 77 -17.80 -1.20 -2.50
C LYS A 77 -17.50 0.28 -2.61
N ASP A 78 -17.74 0.86 -3.79
CA ASP A 78 -17.45 2.26 -4.08
C ASP A 78 -18.28 3.21 -3.21
N SER A 79 -19.56 2.89 -2.99
CA SER A 79 -20.47 3.68 -2.14
C SER A 79 -20.05 3.78 -0.67
N ARG A 80 -19.04 3.01 -0.24
CA ARG A 80 -18.47 3.04 1.13
C ARG A 80 -17.12 3.76 1.19
N GLY A 81 -16.76 4.47 0.13
CA GLY A 81 -15.52 5.19 0.05
C GLY A 81 -15.48 6.44 0.92
N LYS A 82 -14.31 7.08 0.96
CA LYS A 82 -14.02 8.27 1.79
C LYS A 82 -13.59 9.47 0.95
N THR A 83 -13.57 9.32 -0.37
CA THR A 83 -13.20 10.38 -1.30
C THR A 83 -14.47 11.06 -1.77
N GLN A 84 -14.66 12.34 -1.42
CA GLN A 84 -15.80 13.09 -1.95
C GLN A 84 -15.47 13.61 -3.35
N VAL A 85 -16.27 13.20 -4.34
CA VAL A 85 -16.04 13.56 -5.75
C VAL A 85 -16.95 14.73 -6.10
N HIS A 86 -16.37 15.93 -6.09
CA HIS A 86 -17.12 17.15 -6.36
C HIS A 86 -17.47 17.26 -7.85
N GLY A 87 -18.75 17.50 -8.14
CA GLY A 87 -19.22 17.85 -9.48
C GLY A 87 -18.75 19.24 -9.89
N LEU A 88 -18.72 19.52 -11.20
CA LEU A 88 -18.21 20.79 -11.75
C LEU A 88 -18.96 22.03 -11.24
N SER A 89 -20.22 21.88 -10.84
CA SER A 89 -21.05 22.95 -10.27
C SER A 89 -20.98 23.05 -8.73
N CYS A 90 -20.13 22.25 -8.07
CA CYS A 90 -20.02 22.23 -6.62
C CYS A 90 -19.10 23.35 -6.11
N GLU A 91 -19.53 24.07 -5.08
CA GLU A 91 -18.74 25.13 -4.42
C GLU A 91 -17.44 24.63 -3.75
N PHE A 92 -17.33 23.32 -3.55
CA PHE A 92 -16.16 22.66 -2.98
C PHE A 92 -15.26 22.01 -4.04
N LEU A 93 -15.48 22.25 -5.34
CA LEU A 93 -14.63 21.74 -6.41
C LEU A 93 -13.14 22.05 -6.15
N GLY A 94 -12.28 21.03 -6.30
CA GLY A 94 -10.84 21.13 -6.03
C GLY A 94 -10.43 21.17 -4.55
N LYS A 95 -11.37 21.21 -3.59
CA LYS A 95 -11.04 21.18 -2.16
C LYS A 95 -10.80 19.76 -1.68
N LEU A 96 -9.86 19.61 -0.75
CA LEU A 96 -9.57 18.34 -0.08
C LEU A 96 -10.51 18.14 1.12
N GLY A 97 -10.80 16.87 1.43
CA GLY A 97 -11.60 16.48 2.60
C GLY A 97 -13.07 16.25 2.26
N ILE A 98 -13.87 16.02 3.32
CA ILE A 98 -15.33 15.84 3.22
C ILE A 98 -15.99 17.16 3.63
N HIS A 99 -16.85 17.65 2.77
CA HIS A 99 -17.59 18.90 2.88
C HIS A 99 -19.10 18.63 2.90
N SER A 100 -19.85 19.58 3.44
CA SER A 100 -21.32 19.54 3.55
C SER A 100 -22.01 19.80 2.21
N CYS A 101 -21.75 18.95 1.22
CA CYS A 101 -22.41 18.99 -0.09
C CYS A 101 -22.99 17.60 -0.44
N GLN A 102 -23.89 17.58 -1.42
CA GLN A 102 -24.55 16.34 -1.89
C GLN A 102 -23.69 15.54 -2.88
N CYS A 103 -22.41 15.85 -2.99
CA CYS A 103 -21.50 15.12 -3.89
C CYS A 103 -21.20 13.72 -3.33
N PRO A 104 -21.11 12.70 -4.20
CA PRO A 104 -20.96 11.32 -3.78
C PRO A 104 -19.62 11.06 -3.08
N LEU A 105 -19.65 10.13 -2.13
CA LEU A 105 -18.47 9.53 -1.52
C LEU A 105 -18.13 8.24 -2.28
N THR A 106 -16.92 8.18 -2.84
CA THR A 106 -16.43 7.06 -3.65
C THR A 106 -15.07 6.59 -3.13
N LEU A 107 -14.64 5.40 -3.56
CA LEU A 107 -13.27 4.94 -3.32
C LEU A 107 -12.32 5.71 -4.23
N ALA A 108 -11.09 5.96 -3.80
CA ALA A 108 -10.08 6.49 -4.70
C ALA A 108 -9.87 5.53 -5.89
N ALA A 109 -9.70 6.08 -7.10
CA ALA A 109 -9.54 5.29 -8.33
C ALA A 109 -8.40 4.25 -8.21
N GLY A 110 -7.30 4.60 -7.54
CA GLY A 110 -6.20 3.66 -7.27
C GLY A 110 -6.59 2.50 -6.35
N THR A 111 -7.49 2.73 -5.38
CA THR A 111 -8.05 1.66 -4.53
C THR A 111 -8.94 0.74 -5.36
N VAL A 112 -9.80 1.30 -6.22
CA VAL A 112 -10.64 0.52 -7.15
C VAL A 112 -9.77 -0.35 -8.05
N GLN A 113 -8.75 0.24 -8.68
CA GLN A 113 -7.80 -0.48 -9.53
C GLN A 113 -7.08 -1.61 -8.79
N SER A 114 -6.61 -1.35 -7.56
CA SER A 114 -5.95 -2.37 -6.72
C SER A 114 -6.89 -3.52 -6.40
N MET A 115 -8.15 -3.23 -6.03
CA MET A 115 -9.16 -4.26 -5.76
C MET A 115 -9.50 -5.08 -7.00
N LEU A 116 -9.62 -4.46 -8.17
CA LEU A 116 -9.85 -5.17 -9.44
C LEU A 116 -8.70 -6.13 -9.76
N GLY A 117 -7.45 -5.73 -9.52
CA GLY A 117 -6.30 -6.62 -9.65
C GLY A 117 -6.38 -7.81 -8.68
N GLN A 118 -6.68 -7.56 -7.41
CA GLN A 118 -6.86 -8.63 -6.43
C GLN A 118 -8.00 -9.59 -6.78
N LEU A 119 -9.11 -9.06 -7.30
CA LEU A 119 -10.22 -9.89 -7.81
C LEU A 119 -9.78 -10.72 -9.00
N LYS A 120 -9.02 -10.16 -9.94
CA LYS A 120 -8.49 -10.91 -11.09
C LYS A 120 -7.68 -12.12 -10.61
N ASP A 121 -6.80 -11.94 -9.63
CA ASP A 121 -6.01 -13.02 -9.02
C ASP A 121 -6.87 -14.05 -8.25
N ILE A 122 -7.97 -13.60 -7.61
CA ILE A 122 -8.92 -14.50 -6.93
C ILE A 122 -9.63 -15.38 -7.96
N PHE A 123 -10.13 -14.80 -9.05
CA PHE A 123 -10.78 -15.55 -10.13
C PHE A 123 -9.81 -16.52 -10.80
N GLU A 124 -8.56 -16.10 -11.04
CA GLU A 124 -7.51 -16.99 -11.56
C GLU A 124 -7.23 -18.17 -10.63
N SER A 125 -7.09 -17.91 -9.32
CA SER A 125 -6.90 -18.96 -8.30
C SER A 125 -8.09 -19.94 -8.23
N ASN A 126 -9.28 -19.49 -8.62
CA ASN A 126 -10.51 -20.28 -8.70
C ASN A 126 -10.72 -20.96 -10.08
N GLY A 127 -9.69 -21.00 -10.93
CA GLY A 127 -9.72 -21.69 -12.23
C GLY A 127 -10.29 -20.86 -13.38
N ARG A 128 -10.47 -19.54 -13.19
CA ARG A 128 -10.95 -18.59 -14.20
C ARG A 128 -9.86 -17.62 -14.61
N GLY A 129 -8.71 -18.14 -15.05
CA GLY A 129 -7.57 -17.33 -15.50
C GLY A 129 -7.62 -16.90 -16.98
N SER A 130 -8.49 -17.51 -17.80
CA SER A 130 -8.56 -17.22 -19.24
C SER A 130 -9.28 -15.91 -19.56
N GLU A 131 -9.08 -15.42 -20.79
CA GLU A 131 -9.80 -14.25 -21.31
C GLU A 131 -11.32 -14.43 -21.27
N TRP A 132 -12.03 -13.31 -21.06
CA TRP A 132 -13.50 -13.33 -21.02
C TRP A 132 -14.09 -13.56 -22.41
N ASN A 133 -14.93 -14.58 -22.54
CA ASN A 133 -15.72 -14.80 -23.76
C ASN A 133 -17.19 -14.44 -23.51
N GLU A 134 -17.70 -13.43 -24.23
CA GLU A 134 -19.07 -12.93 -24.06
C GLU A 134 -20.14 -13.91 -24.56
N ILE A 135 -19.82 -14.79 -25.51
CA ILE A 135 -20.77 -15.76 -26.07
C ILE A 135 -20.90 -16.96 -25.15
N THR A 136 -19.76 -17.57 -24.77
CA THR A 136 -19.75 -18.78 -23.94
C THR A 136 -19.92 -18.48 -22.45
N LYS A 137 -19.75 -17.22 -22.03
CA LYS A 137 -19.75 -16.76 -20.62
C LYS A 137 -18.67 -17.45 -19.75
N ILE A 138 -17.60 -17.93 -20.39
CA ILE A 138 -16.46 -18.59 -19.76
C ILE A 138 -15.27 -17.62 -19.73
N GLY A 139 -14.37 -17.82 -18.78
CA GLY A 139 -13.17 -16.99 -18.57
C GLY A 139 -13.31 -16.04 -17.39
N ASN A 140 -12.32 -15.17 -17.19
CA ASN A 140 -12.26 -14.25 -16.07
C ASN A 140 -13.20 -13.05 -16.31
N PRO A 141 -14.25 -12.82 -15.50
CA PRO A 141 -15.14 -11.69 -15.71
C PRO A 141 -14.44 -10.31 -15.60
N LEU A 142 -13.29 -10.25 -14.93
CA LEU A 142 -12.48 -9.02 -14.81
C LEU A 142 -11.74 -8.67 -16.11
N CYS A 143 -11.53 -9.63 -17.01
CA CYS A 143 -10.96 -9.39 -18.35
C CYS A 143 -12.00 -8.89 -19.36
N SER A 144 -13.24 -8.61 -18.93
CA SER A 144 -14.26 -8.06 -19.81
C SER A 144 -14.06 -6.55 -20.00
N PRO A 145 -14.17 -6.02 -21.24
CA PRO A 145 -14.15 -4.58 -21.49
C PRO A 145 -15.21 -3.78 -20.71
N LYS A 146 -16.26 -4.45 -20.22
CA LYS A 146 -17.29 -3.83 -19.38
C LYS A 146 -16.75 -3.39 -18.02
N VAL A 147 -15.79 -4.14 -17.45
CA VAL A 147 -15.16 -3.81 -16.16
C VAL A 147 -14.13 -2.69 -16.36
N ASP A 148 -13.35 -2.74 -17.44
CA ASP A 148 -12.40 -1.67 -17.77
C ASP A 148 -13.11 -0.32 -17.98
N LYS A 149 -14.24 -0.31 -18.69
CA LYS A 149 -15.07 0.89 -18.86
C LYS A 149 -15.53 1.49 -17.54
N TYR A 150 -15.82 0.66 -16.53
CA TYR A 150 -16.19 1.12 -15.19
C TYR A 150 -15.02 1.81 -14.49
N LEU A 151 -13.82 1.21 -14.52
CA LEU A 151 -12.61 1.83 -13.96
C LEU A 151 -12.31 3.17 -14.65
N HIS A 152 -12.40 3.22 -15.98
CA HIS A 152 -12.19 4.45 -16.74
C HIS A 152 -13.22 5.54 -16.40
N ALA A 153 -14.49 5.17 -16.20
CA ALA A 153 -15.51 6.12 -15.78
C ALA A 153 -15.17 6.76 -14.42
N ILE A 154 -14.78 5.95 -13.44
CA ILE A 154 -14.35 6.45 -12.12
C ILE A 154 -13.12 7.35 -12.24
N GLN A 155 -12.10 6.93 -12.99
CA GLN A 155 -10.90 7.74 -13.21
C GLN A 155 -11.25 9.09 -13.84
N PHE A 156 -12.16 9.10 -14.82
CA PHE A 156 -12.61 10.30 -15.48
C PHE A 156 -13.39 11.23 -14.54
N GLU A 157 -14.36 10.71 -13.80
CA GLU A 157 -15.13 11.48 -12.81
C GLU A 157 -14.22 12.08 -11.74
N GLN A 158 -13.28 11.30 -11.20
CA GLN A 158 -12.34 11.80 -10.20
C GLN A 158 -11.34 12.80 -10.78
N SER A 159 -10.91 12.65 -12.04
CA SER A 159 -10.05 13.65 -12.68
C SER A 159 -10.73 15.01 -12.82
N LYS A 160 -12.05 15.02 -13.05
CA LYS A 160 -12.88 16.23 -13.11
C LYS A 160 -13.12 16.89 -11.76
N SER A 161 -12.91 16.18 -10.65
CA SER A 161 -13.06 16.77 -9.31
C SER A 161 -11.98 17.81 -8.96
N HIS A 162 -10.95 17.94 -9.81
CA HIS A 162 -9.80 18.83 -9.63
C HIS A 162 -9.05 18.66 -8.29
N VAL A 163 -9.29 17.55 -7.59
CA VAL A 163 -8.60 17.24 -6.34
C VAL A 163 -7.16 16.88 -6.67
N VAL A 164 -6.22 17.75 -6.27
CA VAL A 164 -4.79 17.44 -6.39
C VAL A 164 -4.43 16.37 -5.35
N GLN A 165 -4.01 15.19 -5.82
CA GLN A 165 -3.55 14.14 -4.91
C GLN A 165 -2.34 14.64 -4.12
N LYS A 166 -2.35 14.40 -2.81
CA LYS A 166 -1.19 14.67 -1.95
C LYS A 166 -0.06 13.73 -2.35
N GLN A 167 0.84 14.21 -3.19
CA GLN A 167 2.06 13.50 -3.53
C GLN A 167 2.90 13.31 -2.26
N ALA A 168 3.56 12.16 -2.15
CA ALA A 168 4.55 11.96 -1.11
C ALA A 168 5.62 13.04 -1.29
N LYS A 169 6.02 13.69 -0.19
CA LYS A 169 7.11 14.67 -0.25
C LYS A 169 8.36 13.93 -0.72
N PRO A 170 8.98 14.31 -1.86
CA PRO A 170 10.22 13.68 -2.28
C PRO A 170 11.28 13.91 -1.19
N LEU A 171 12.03 12.86 -0.87
CA LEU A 171 13.22 13.01 -0.06
C LEU A 171 14.29 13.65 -0.94
N PHE A 172 14.76 14.83 -0.58
CA PHE A 172 15.86 15.48 -1.30
C PHE A 172 17.22 15.08 -0.71
N LEU A 173 18.30 15.27 -1.47
CA LEU A 173 19.66 14.89 -1.08
C LEU A 173 20.06 15.48 0.28
N ASP A 174 19.70 16.73 0.56
CA ASP A 174 20.03 17.38 1.82
C ASP A 174 19.34 16.73 3.02
N GLN A 175 18.11 16.25 2.82
CA GLN A 175 17.37 15.52 3.86
C GLN A 175 18.01 14.14 4.08
N LEU A 176 18.45 13.46 3.02
CA LEU A 176 19.19 12.20 3.13
C LEU A 176 20.53 12.40 3.87
N ARG A 177 21.25 13.49 3.59
CA ARG A 177 22.48 13.86 4.31
C ARG A 177 22.20 14.11 5.79
N SER A 178 21.16 14.87 6.11
CA SER A 178 20.77 15.15 7.49
C SER A 178 20.40 13.87 8.26
N ILE A 179 19.63 12.98 7.64
CA ILE A 179 19.30 11.66 8.22
C ILE A 179 20.56 10.83 8.40
N SER A 180 21.47 10.82 7.41
CA SER A 180 22.72 10.07 7.50
C SER A 180 23.60 10.57 8.64
N ALA A 181 23.82 11.88 8.73
CA ALA A 181 24.61 12.51 9.79
C ALA A 181 24.01 12.23 11.18
N HIS A 182 22.69 12.32 11.32
CA HIS A 182 22.02 11.98 12.58
C HIS A 182 22.25 10.51 12.97
N ILE A 183 22.18 9.60 12.01
CA ILE A 183 22.49 8.19 12.25
C ILE A 183 23.97 8.01 12.64
N ASP A 184 24.89 8.71 11.97
CA ASP A 184 26.31 8.67 12.30
C ASP A 184 26.57 9.14 13.74
N ASP A 185 25.92 10.23 14.18
CA ASP A 185 25.99 10.72 15.56
C ASP A 185 25.45 9.70 16.57
N LEU A 186 24.33 9.03 16.25
CA LEU A 186 23.77 7.96 17.10
C LEU A 186 24.73 6.77 17.21
N LEU A 187 25.48 6.46 16.15
CA LEU A 187 26.44 5.36 16.14
C LEU A 187 27.69 5.64 16.99
N LEU A 188 27.97 6.91 17.30
CA LEU A 188 29.05 7.31 18.19
C LEU A 188 28.72 7.08 19.67
N ASP A 189 27.45 6.83 20.03
CA ASP A 189 27.06 6.57 21.42
C ASP A 189 27.72 5.25 21.92
N PRO A 190 28.60 5.32 22.94
CA PRO A 190 29.29 4.15 23.47
C PRO A 190 28.34 3.19 24.21
N VAL A 191 27.16 3.65 24.64
CA VAL A 191 26.15 2.85 25.33
C VAL A 191 25.27 2.06 24.35
N LEU A 192 25.36 2.38 23.06
CA LEU A 192 24.52 1.76 22.03
C LEU A 192 24.86 0.28 21.82
N LYS A 193 23.85 -0.58 21.87
CA LYS A 193 24.03 -2.03 21.73
C LYS A 193 24.37 -2.42 20.30
N SER A 194 25.08 -3.54 20.13
CA SER A 194 25.43 -4.09 18.82
C SER A 194 24.21 -4.32 17.91
N SER A 195 23.06 -4.74 18.48
CA SER A 195 21.82 -4.92 17.71
C SER A 195 21.25 -3.58 17.21
N GLU A 196 21.34 -2.51 17.99
CA GLU A 196 20.85 -1.18 17.62
C GLU A 196 21.78 -0.53 16.58
N ARG A 197 23.11 -0.71 16.75
CA ARG A 197 24.11 -0.30 15.74
C ARG A 197 23.85 -0.94 14.38
N PHE A 198 23.57 -2.24 14.38
CA PHE A 198 23.24 -2.96 13.15
C PHE A 198 21.97 -2.40 12.46
N ILE A 199 20.91 -2.11 13.22
CA ILE A 199 19.69 -1.51 12.67
C ILE A 199 19.99 -0.17 12.01
N PHE A 200 20.71 0.71 12.69
CA PHE A 200 21.01 2.05 12.20
C PHE A 200 21.88 2.00 10.94
N LEU A 201 22.93 1.18 10.92
CA LEU A 201 23.76 0.99 9.72
C LEU A 201 22.95 0.41 8.56
N ARG A 202 22.11 -0.60 8.81
CA ARG A 202 21.22 -1.20 7.81
C ARG A 202 20.27 -0.17 7.22
N ASP A 203 19.60 0.60 8.07
CA ASP A 203 18.59 1.58 7.65
C ASP A 203 19.25 2.74 6.89
N GLN A 204 20.43 3.21 7.34
CA GLN A 204 21.20 4.22 6.62
C GLN A 204 21.64 3.74 5.23
N ALA A 205 22.14 2.50 5.12
CA ALA A 205 22.48 1.90 3.84
C ALA A 205 21.26 1.75 2.94
N PHE A 206 20.13 1.32 3.50
CA PHE A 206 18.86 1.19 2.78
C PHE A 206 18.40 2.54 2.21
N PHE A 207 18.40 3.62 3.00
CA PHE A 207 18.01 4.95 2.52
C PHE A 207 18.92 5.44 1.39
N LYS A 208 20.24 5.26 1.53
CA LYS A 208 21.22 5.65 0.50
C LYS A 208 20.99 4.87 -0.80
N VAL A 209 20.87 3.54 -0.72
CA VAL A 209 20.63 2.68 -1.88
C VAL A 209 19.29 3.01 -2.55
N GLN A 210 18.20 3.14 -1.79
CA GLN A 210 16.89 3.50 -2.33
C GLN A 210 16.93 4.85 -3.06
N TYR A 211 17.63 5.84 -2.50
CA TYR A 211 17.73 7.17 -3.10
C TYR A 211 18.52 7.17 -4.41
N PHE A 212 19.71 6.56 -4.42
CA PHE A 212 20.60 6.58 -5.59
C PHE A 212 20.20 5.60 -6.69
N SER A 213 19.44 4.56 -6.37
CA SER A 213 18.99 3.60 -7.38
C SER A 213 17.85 4.15 -8.24
N GLY A 214 17.12 5.18 -7.77
CA GLY A 214 15.94 5.72 -8.47
C GLY A 214 14.73 4.76 -8.51
N ASP A 215 14.90 3.53 -8.02
CA ASP A 215 13.91 2.48 -7.95
C ASP A 215 12.74 2.85 -7.02
N GLY A 216 11.53 2.47 -7.41
CA GLY A 216 10.33 2.69 -6.60
C GLY A 216 10.33 1.84 -5.33
N LYS A 217 9.39 2.11 -4.41
CA LYS A 217 9.24 1.36 -3.13
C LYS A 217 9.07 -0.16 -3.30
N ASN A 218 8.72 -0.64 -4.50
CA ASN A 218 8.39 -2.04 -4.79
C ASN A 218 9.48 -2.81 -5.55
N ASP A 219 10.51 -2.15 -6.10
CA ASP A 219 11.49 -2.81 -6.99
C ASP A 219 12.63 -3.53 -6.25
N PHE A 220 12.73 -3.32 -4.93
CA PHE A 220 13.65 -4.06 -4.06
C PHE A 220 13.09 -5.43 -3.64
N GLY A 221 12.56 -6.20 -4.58
CA GLY A 221 12.14 -7.59 -4.38
C GLY A 221 13.27 -8.47 -3.78
N PHE A 222 12.88 -9.55 -3.10
CA PHE A 222 13.72 -10.44 -2.27
C PHE A 222 15.09 -10.83 -2.88
N HIS A 223 15.17 -11.02 -4.19
CA HIS A 223 16.40 -11.50 -4.85
C HIS A 223 17.54 -10.48 -4.90
N LYS A 224 17.24 -9.17 -4.96
CA LYS A 224 18.29 -8.13 -4.95
C LYS A 224 18.73 -7.78 -3.53
N ARG A 225 17.82 -7.84 -2.55
CA ARG A 225 18.12 -7.52 -1.15
C ARG A 225 19.27 -8.37 -0.59
N LEU A 226 19.24 -9.69 -0.73
CA LEU A 226 20.30 -10.57 -0.20
C LEU A 226 21.68 -10.35 -0.83
N SER A 227 21.73 -10.04 -2.13
CA SER A 227 22.97 -9.74 -2.85
C SER A 227 23.62 -8.44 -2.37
N TYR A 228 22.82 -7.39 -2.16
CA TYR A 228 23.31 -6.11 -1.67
C TYR A 228 23.63 -6.13 -0.16
N TYR A 229 22.82 -6.81 0.66
CA TYR A 229 23.10 -6.95 2.09
C TYR A 229 24.41 -7.70 2.34
N HIS A 230 24.72 -8.75 1.57
CA HIS A 230 26.03 -9.40 1.66
C HIS A 230 27.16 -8.43 1.29
N LYS A 231 27.05 -7.68 0.19
CA LYS A 231 28.10 -6.75 -0.25
C LYS A 231 28.33 -5.58 0.71
N VAL A 232 27.27 -4.96 1.23
CA VAL A 232 27.37 -3.83 2.17
C VAL A 232 27.91 -4.29 3.53
N MET A 233 27.47 -5.47 4.01
CA MET A 233 28.00 -6.04 5.26
C MET A 233 29.46 -6.47 5.12
N PHE A 234 29.85 -7.05 3.98
CA PHE A 234 31.25 -7.45 3.75
C PHE A 234 32.19 -6.24 3.69
N PHE A 235 31.76 -5.12 3.11
CA PHE A 235 32.56 -3.89 3.10
C PHE A 235 32.69 -3.23 4.47
N TYR A 236 31.62 -3.16 5.28
CA TYR A 236 31.66 -2.45 6.57
C TYR A 236 32.27 -3.26 7.73
N PHE A 237 32.24 -4.59 7.67
CA PHE A 237 32.80 -5.47 8.72
C PHE A 237 34.24 -5.95 8.45
N HIS A 238 34.84 -5.62 7.30
CA HIS A 238 36.23 -5.98 6.98
C HIS A 238 37.18 -4.77 6.83
N THR A 239 36.72 -3.56 7.12
CA THR A 239 37.55 -2.35 7.14
C THR A 239 37.65 -1.70 8.53
N LYS A 240 37.55 -2.49 9.61
CA LYS A 240 37.95 -2.10 10.97
C LYS A 240 38.70 -3.24 11.63
#